data_AF-A0A923R7N2-F1
#
_entry.id   AF-A0A923R7N2-F1
#
_cell.length_a   1.000
_cell.length_b   1.000
_cell.length_c   1.000
_cell.angle_alpha   90.00
_cell.angle_beta   90.00
_cell.angle_gamma   90.00
#
_symmetry.space_group_name_H-M   'P 1'
#
loop_
_entity.id
_entity.type
_entity.pdbx_description
1 polymer ?
#
loop_
_entity_poly.entity_id
_entity_poly.type
_entity_poly.pdbx_seq_one_letter_code
_entity_poly.pdbx_strand_id
1 'polypeptide(L)' 'YQELLQKSQAEIQKKEQEMSEPIIRKIRERVTELAKKKGYNLVLEKNDNIVIFSDDKNDITEEVIKGIN' A
#
# COMPACT_ATOMS: atom_id res chain seq x y z
N TYR A 1 4.89 -35.72 7.07
CA TYR A 1 4.18 -35.19 5.88
C TYR A 1 3.42 -33.90 6.20
N GLN A 2 2.51 -33.90 7.19
CA GLN A 2 1.75 -32.69 7.57
C GLN A 2 2.64 -31.50 7.98
N GLU A 3 3.66 -31.70 8.80
CA GLU A 3 4.59 -30.62 9.20
C GLU A 3 5.37 -30.03 8.03
N LEU A 4 5.75 -30.86 7.04
CA LEU A 4 6.47 -30.40 5.84
C LEU A 4 5.58 -29.50 4.99
N LEU A 5 4.29 -29.85 4.84
CA LEU A 5 3.32 -29.04 4.12
C LEU A 5 3.09 -27.69 4.83
N GLN A 6 2.95 -27.70 6.16
CA GLN A 6 2.79 -26.46 6.95
C GLN A 6 4.01 -25.54 6.83
N LYS A 7 5.23 -26.10 6.94
CA LYS A 7 6.47 -25.34 6.77
C LYS A 7 6.59 -24.73 5.36
N SER A 8 6.31 -25.52 4.32
CA SER A 8 6.31 -25.05 2.94
C SER A 8 5.33 -23.89 2.73
N GLN A 9 4.11 -24.01 3.26
CA GLN A 9 3.12 -22.94 3.17
C GLN A 9 3.55 -21.65 3.89
N ALA A 10 4.19 -21.78 5.06
CA ALA A 10 4.72 -20.64 5.81
C ALA A 10 5.89 -19.96 5.08
N GLU A 11 6.78 -20.73 4.45
CA GLU A 11 7.87 -20.19 3.65
C GLU A 11 7.37 -19.42 2.43
N ILE A 12 6.33 -19.92 1.76
CA ILE A 12 5.67 -19.22 0.63
C ILE A 12 5.11 -17.87 1.10
N GLN A 13 4.33 -17.87 2.19
CA GLN A 13 3.74 -16.64 2.75
C GLN A 13 4.82 -15.64 3.16
N LYS A 14 5.91 -16.12 3.78
CA LYS A 14 7.04 -15.28 4.15
C LYS A 14 7.70 -14.66 2.91
N LYS A 15 7.87 -15.45 1.84
CA LYS A 15 8.46 -14.95 0.60
C LYS A 15 7.60 -13.90 -0.08
N GLU A 16 6.29 -14.11 -0.12
CA GLU A 16 5.32 -13.13 -0.61
C GLU A 16 5.39 -11.81 0.19
N GLN A 17 5.50 -11.90 1.52
CA GLN A 17 5.66 -10.73 2.39
C GLN A 17 7.00 -10.00 2.12
N GLU A 18 8.12 -10.73 2.08
CA GLU A 18 9.44 -10.16 1.80
C GLU A 18 9.48 -9.44 0.44
N MET A 19 8.78 -9.97 -0.56
CA MET A 19 8.72 -9.39 -1.90
C MET A 19 7.78 -8.18 -1.98
N SER A 20 6.71 -8.16 -1.19
CA SER A 20 5.72 -7.06 -1.18
C SER A 20 6.15 -5.87 -0.31
N GLU A 21 6.88 -6.11 0.78
CA GLU A 21 7.37 -5.08 1.70
C GLU A 21 8.11 -3.91 1.02
N PRO A 22 9.06 -4.10 0.08
CA PRO A 22 9.72 -2.98 -0.59
C PRO A 22 8.78 -2.14 -1.44
N ILE A 23 7.76 -2.76 -2.04
CA ILE A 23 6.74 -2.05 -2.84
C ILE A 23 5.86 -1.20 -1.93
N ILE A 24 5.40 -1.77 -0.81
CA ILE A 24 4.61 -1.07 0.20
C ILE A 24 5.40 0.13 0.76
N ARG A 25 6.70 -0.02 1.00
CA ARG A 25 7.56 1.07 1.45
C ARG A 25 7.62 2.21 0.42
N LYS A 26 7.86 1.90 -0.86
CA LYS A 26 7.87 2.91 -1.94
C LYS A 26 6.55 3.67 -2.02
N ILE A 27 5.42 2.96 -1.92
CA ILE A 27 4.08 3.58 -1.89
C ILE A 27 3.97 4.56 -0.73
N ARG A 28 4.32 4.15 0.50
CA ARG A 28 4.23 5.00 1.70
C ARG A 28 5.11 6.23 1.63
N GLU A 29 6.34 6.09 1.14
CA GLU A 29 7.27 7.20 0.93
C GLU A 29 6.67 8.22 -0.05
N ARG A 30 6.13 7.74 -1.18
CA ARG A 30 5.53 8.61 -2.19
C ARG A 30 4.26 9.31 -1.71
N VAL A 31 3.38 8.58 -1.01
CA VAL A 31 2.18 9.17 -0.37
C VAL A 31 2.59 10.28 0.61
N THR A 32 3.62 10.04 1.43
CA THR A 32 4.10 11.02 2.41
C THR A 32 4.67 12.27 1.74
N GLU A 33 5.42 12.11 0.66
CA GLU A 33 5.96 13.23 -0.12
C GLU A 33 4.83 14.08 -0.71
N LEU A 34 3.85 13.45 -1.36
CA LEU A 34 2.69 14.14 -1.93
C LEU A 34 1.84 14.84 -0.87
N ALA A 35 1.60 14.17 0.25
CA ALA A 35 0.87 14.76 1.38
C ALA A 35 1.55 16.03 1.88
N LYS A 36 2.88 16.01 2.10
CA LYS A 36 3.64 17.19 2.52
C LYS A 36 3.61 18.30 1.46
N LYS A 37 3.82 17.94 0.18
CA LYS A 37 3.87 18.90 -0.93
C LYS A 37 2.52 19.62 -1.14
N LYS A 38 1.42 18.90 -0.97
CA LYS A 38 0.05 19.42 -1.17
C LYS A 38 -0.60 19.94 0.12
N GLY A 39 0.10 19.85 1.25
CA GLY A 39 -0.40 20.32 2.55
C GLY A 39 -1.52 19.47 3.14
N TYR A 40 -1.55 18.16 2.83
CA TYR A 40 -2.52 17.24 3.43
C TYR A 40 -2.08 16.84 4.84
N ASN A 41 -3.01 16.97 5.78
CA ASN A 41 -2.80 16.53 7.15
C ASN A 41 -3.17 15.05 7.36
N LEU A 42 -3.91 14.45 6.41
CA LEU A 42 -4.39 13.08 6.46
C LEU A 42 -4.56 12.53 5.05
N VAL A 43 -4.13 11.28 4.83
CA VAL A 43 -4.43 10.49 3.63
C VAL A 43 -5.05 9.19 4.10
N LEU A 44 -6.20 8.83 3.54
CA LEU A 44 -6.93 7.60 3.83
C LEU A 44 -6.96 6.72 2.59
N GLU A 45 -6.87 5.42 2.78
CA GLU A 45 -7.15 4.47 1.72
C GLU A 45 -8.64 4.54 1.37
N LYS A 46 -8.94 4.63 0.06
CA LYS A 46 -10.31 4.62 -0.42
C LYS A 46 -10.86 3.19 -0.33
N ASN A 47 -11.53 2.90 0.77
CA ASN A 47 -12.39 1.73 0.89
C ASN A 47 -13.75 2.16 1.43
N ASP A 48 -14.80 1.42 1.06
CA ASP A 48 -16.18 1.79 1.37
C ASP A 48 -16.51 1.72 2.88
N ASN A 49 -15.65 1.08 3.67
CA ASN A 49 -15.79 0.99 5.12
C ASN A 49 -15.21 2.22 5.86
N ILE A 50 -14.29 2.96 5.23
CA ILE A 50 -13.57 4.09 5.82
C ILE A 50 -14.04 5.42 5.19
N VAL A 51 -14.31 5.44 3.88
CA VAL A 51 -14.65 6.66 3.15
C VAL A 51 -16.00 6.51 2.47
N ILE A 52 -17.02 7.18 3.02
CA ILE A 52 -18.38 7.20 2.46
C ILE A 52 -18.47 8.10 1.22
N PHE A 53 -17.71 9.21 1.22
CA PHE A 53 -17.65 10.15 0.10
C PHE A 53 -16.30 10.86 0.07
N SER A 54 -15.75 11.01 -1.14
CA SER A 54 -14.65 11.92 -1.44
C SER A 54 -14.83 12.44 -2.86
N ASP A 55 -14.53 13.72 -3.07
CA ASP A 55 -14.41 14.30 -4.41
C ASP A 55 -13.21 13.65 -5.14
N ASP A 56 -13.38 13.33 -6.43
CA ASP A 56 -12.34 12.71 -7.25
C ASP A 56 -11.07 13.56 -7.33
N LYS A 57 -11.18 14.89 -7.19
CA LYS A 57 -10.02 15.79 -7.15
C LYS A 57 -9.09 15.55 -5.94
N ASN A 58 -9.60 14.89 -4.90
CA ASN A 58 -8.83 14.55 -3.70
C ASN A 58 -8.15 13.18 -3.83
N ASP A 59 -8.48 12.40 -4.87
CA ASP A 59 -7.85 11.10 -5.13
C ASP A 59 -6.45 11.31 -5.73
N ILE A 60 -5.42 10.85 -5.01
CA ILE A 60 -4.03 10.94 -5.44
C ILE A 60 -3.46 9.61 -5.94
N THR A 61 -4.28 8.56 -6.07
CA THR A 61 -3.83 7.20 -6.38
C THR A 61 -2.99 7.16 -7.66
N GLU A 62 -3.46 7.80 -8.72
CA GLU A 62 -2.74 7.90 -10.00
C GLU A 62 -1.38 8.61 -9.89
N GLU A 63 -1.29 9.66 -9.07
CA GLU A 63 -0.04 10.41 -8.88
C GLU A 63 0.97 9.63 -8.03
N VAL A 64 0.48 8.82 -7.09
CA VAL A 64 1.30 7.88 -6.33
C VAL A 64 1.86 6.81 -7.27
N ILE A 65 1.02 6.16 -8.08
CA ILE A 65 1.43 5.09 -9.00
C ILE A 65 2.47 5.59 -10.02
N LYS A 66 2.23 6.75 -10.64
CA LYS A 66 3.18 7.34 -11.61
C LYS A 66 4.56 7.61 -11.02
N GLY A 67 4.64 7.84 -9.70
CA GLY A 67 5.90 8.09 -8.99
C GLY A 67 6.67 6.84 -8.56
N ILE A 68 6.16 5.63 -8.82
CA ILE A 68 6.77 4.36 -8.39
C ILE A 68 7.53 3.64 -9.53
N ASN A 69 7.34 4.09 -10.77
CA ASN A 69 8.01 3.58 -11.98
C ASN A 69 9.53 3.79 -11.95
#